data_AF-A0A2K2FVE2-F1
#
_entry.id   AF-A0A2K2FVE2-F1
#
_cell.length_a   1.000
_cell.length_b   1.000
_cell.length_c   1.000
_cell.angle_alpha   90.00
_cell.angle_beta   90.00
_cell.angle_gamma   90.00
#
_symmetry.space_group_name_H-M   'P 1'
#
loop_
_entity.id
_entity.type
_entity.pdbx_description
1 polymer ?
#
loop_
_entity_poly.entity_id
_entity_poly.type
_entity_poly.pdbx_seq_one_letter_code
_entity_poly.pdbx_strand_id
1 'polypeptide(L)'
;MTGLTFYASQQLLRKVRAELAAEGVPCGCGKPMDHNLGCTHRLGKKDNSIPRTAFGAAGRSMAPATRWKVVRLVREGWNIKTVCDRTGESEWRVTQVMNDVLASGVPVSPTCPACGQRRNHRGPCPLPVNCACGRRRNHRGPCRTEKVARLPAIPEEQRIYLWQRYNDGMSIRRMSEGSGMPFSTVQRAVKFWNDRRRTDPRPCACGRPFRHPGGCIKNTPAALDRRWIARIEEMVREGHPPSKIARDLDLAVATVQKHSLPLRMRLFDEGIACACGRPLHHNYWCSAKWDQYGMRRGFQPLPAAAHAAILKGLLSGAVVSDLAKETSVHEKQIWAIRREMSPEDQRRRRIAIRARMRAAGRKLDGRAVLKLIEAALPKGLERALRDDVAGELQLAVMEGRIEVEQIRSVVRSFVSRGLADWQNQYGPRSLDEKLSADGNRTLGDMIEDATSAHHLEEISIGEHEE
;
A
#
# COMPACT_ATOMS: atom_id res chain seq x y z
N MET A 1 -43.48 0.32 1.42
CA MET A 1 -43.98 -0.88 2.14
C MET A 1 -42.98 -1.44 3.16
N THR A 2 -42.36 -0.60 4.02
CA THR A 2 -41.33 -1.03 4.99
C THR A 2 -41.78 -0.97 6.45
N GLY A 3 -42.99 -0.49 6.75
CA GLY A 3 -43.49 -0.35 8.14
C GLY A 3 -44.02 -1.64 8.79
N LEU A 4 -44.51 -2.60 8.00
CA LEU A 4 -45.19 -3.80 8.53
C LEU A 4 -44.25 -4.80 9.21
N THR A 5 -42.99 -4.90 8.77
CA THR A 5 -42.00 -5.85 9.33
C THR A 5 -41.50 -5.48 10.72
N PHE A 6 -41.48 -4.19 11.07
CA PHE A 6 -41.09 -3.74 12.41
C PHE A 6 -42.15 -4.09 13.48
N TYR A 7 -43.43 -4.03 13.12
CA TYR A 7 -44.52 -4.35 14.06
C TYR A 7 -44.60 -5.86 14.36
N ALA A 8 -44.46 -6.71 13.33
CA ALA A 8 -44.44 -8.17 13.48
C ALA A 8 -43.27 -8.66 14.37
N SER A 9 -42.07 -8.10 14.18
CA SER A 9 -40.90 -8.45 14.99
C SER A 9 -41.02 -8.00 16.46
N GLN A 10 -41.65 -6.85 16.73
CA GLN A 10 -41.97 -6.41 18.09
C GLN A 10 -42.99 -7.33 18.79
N GLN A 11 -44.02 -7.81 18.06
CA GLN A 11 -44.99 -8.76 18.62
C GLN A 11 -44.34 -10.12 18.94
N LEU A 12 -43.49 -10.64 18.05
CA LEU A 12 -42.76 -11.89 18.29
C LEU A 12 -41.86 -11.78 19.54
N LEU A 13 -41.13 -10.65 19.67
CA LEU A 13 -40.29 -10.36 20.84
C LEU A 13 -41.07 -10.22 22.16
N ARG A 14 -42.35 -9.85 22.12
CA ARG A 14 -43.21 -9.82 23.31
C ARG A 14 -43.65 -11.23 23.72
N LYS A 15 -44.06 -12.08 22.77
CA LYS A 15 -44.43 -13.48 23.05
C LYS A 15 -43.28 -14.26 23.70
N VAL A 16 -42.11 -14.23 23.09
CA VAL A 16 -40.90 -14.91 23.61
C VAL A 16 -40.51 -14.41 25.01
N ARG A 17 -40.76 -13.14 25.36
CA ARG A 17 -40.50 -12.63 26.72
C ARG A 17 -41.52 -13.10 27.74
N ALA A 18 -42.80 -13.20 27.37
CA ALA A 18 -43.84 -13.73 28.23
C ALA A 18 -43.64 -15.23 28.49
N GLU A 19 -43.25 -16.00 27.47
CA GLU A 19 -42.88 -17.42 27.58
C GLU A 19 -41.71 -17.59 28.56
N LEU A 20 -40.59 -16.87 28.36
CA LEU A 20 -39.43 -16.92 29.27
C LEU A 20 -39.76 -16.43 30.69
N ALA A 21 -40.68 -15.47 30.85
CA ALA A 21 -41.13 -15.03 32.17
C ALA A 21 -41.98 -16.10 32.88
N ALA A 22 -42.83 -16.82 32.14
CA ALA A 22 -43.62 -17.94 32.66
C ALA A 22 -42.74 -19.16 33.05
N GLU A 23 -41.64 -19.37 32.33
CA GLU A 23 -40.58 -20.33 32.69
C GLU A 23 -39.73 -19.88 33.91
N GLY A 24 -40.04 -18.72 34.51
CA GLY A 24 -39.33 -18.19 35.67
C GLY A 24 -37.94 -17.62 35.37
N VAL A 25 -37.58 -17.42 34.09
CA VAL A 25 -36.27 -16.90 33.69
C VAL A 25 -36.16 -15.41 34.06
N PRO A 26 -35.27 -15.02 34.99
CA PRO A 26 -35.15 -13.64 35.40
C PRO A 26 -34.41 -12.82 34.34
N CYS A 27 -34.86 -11.58 34.13
CA CYS A 27 -34.07 -10.56 33.47
C CYS A 27 -32.79 -10.27 34.28
N GLY A 28 -31.74 -9.76 33.65
CA GLY A 28 -30.47 -9.42 34.32
C GLY A 28 -30.55 -8.35 35.42
N CYS A 29 -31.74 -7.79 35.69
CA CYS A 29 -32.05 -6.91 36.82
C CYS A 29 -32.75 -7.63 38.00
N GLY A 30 -33.01 -8.94 37.91
CA GLY A 30 -33.72 -9.74 38.92
C GLY A 30 -35.25 -9.73 38.82
N LYS A 31 -35.85 -9.03 37.84
CA LYS A 31 -37.30 -9.03 37.57
C LYS A 31 -37.70 -10.02 36.47
N PRO A 32 -38.97 -10.45 36.34
CA PRO A 32 -39.46 -11.26 35.23
C PRO A 32 -39.13 -10.66 33.85
N MET A 33 -38.91 -11.52 32.84
CA MET A 33 -38.43 -11.12 31.50
C MET A 33 -39.41 -10.27 30.66
N ASP A 34 -40.68 -10.23 31.05
CA ASP A 34 -41.77 -9.50 30.41
C ASP A 34 -42.01 -8.10 31.00
N HIS A 35 -41.25 -7.69 32.01
CA HIS A 35 -41.51 -6.44 32.74
C HIS A 35 -41.65 -5.22 31.79
N ASN A 36 -42.75 -4.50 31.92
CA ASN A 36 -42.98 -3.28 31.15
C ASN A 36 -41.92 -2.21 31.48
N LEU A 37 -41.59 -1.39 30.47
CA LEU A 37 -40.53 -0.38 30.46
C LEU A 37 -39.10 -0.96 30.34
N GLY A 38 -38.34 -0.39 29.39
CA GLY A 38 -37.04 -0.92 28.96
C GLY A 38 -36.02 -1.02 30.11
N CYS A 39 -35.58 -2.25 30.40
CA CYS A 39 -34.66 -2.55 31.49
C CYS A 39 -33.41 -1.65 31.49
N THR A 40 -33.30 -0.79 32.50
CA THR A 40 -32.17 0.14 32.69
C THR A 40 -30.85 -0.60 32.88
N HIS A 41 -30.86 -1.85 33.35
CA HIS A 41 -29.68 -2.71 33.41
C HIS A 41 -29.07 -3.02 32.01
N ARG A 42 -29.82 -2.76 30.92
CA ARG A 42 -29.32 -2.83 29.53
C ARG A 42 -28.84 -1.48 28.96
N LEU A 43 -29.13 -0.35 29.62
CA LEU A 43 -28.89 1.01 29.10
C LEU A 43 -28.09 1.94 30.02
N GLY A 44 -27.84 1.57 31.28
CA GLY A 44 -26.91 2.29 32.14
C GLY A 44 -26.99 1.85 33.59
N LYS A 45 -25.84 1.46 34.17
CA LYS A 45 -25.68 1.52 35.61
C LYS A 45 -25.76 2.98 36.04
N LYS A 46 -26.78 3.33 36.82
CA LYS A 46 -26.69 4.51 37.70
C LYS A 46 -25.53 4.29 38.67
N ASP A 47 -24.94 5.41 39.10
CA ASP A 47 -24.04 5.52 40.25
C ASP A 47 -22.74 4.70 40.18
N ASN A 48 -22.13 4.70 38.99
CA ASN A 48 -20.69 4.80 38.87
C ASN A 48 -20.37 5.82 37.78
N SER A 49 -20.02 7.05 38.18
CA SER A 49 -19.51 8.08 37.28
C SER A 49 -18.12 7.69 36.78
N ILE A 50 -18.08 6.78 35.79
CA ILE A 50 -16.85 6.43 35.07
C ILE A 50 -16.18 7.76 34.65
N PRO A 51 -14.93 8.05 35.09
CA PRO A 51 -14.30 9.32 34.79
C PRO A 51 -14.34 9.58 33.29
N ARG A 52 -14.94 10.73 32.92
CA ARG A 52 -15.02 11.16 31.52
C ARG A 52 -13.62 11.56 31.06
N THR A 53 -12.91 10.61 30.47
CA THR A 53 -11.60 10.86 29.85
C THR A 53 -11.73 11.98 28.81
N ALA A 54 -11.13 13.13 29.10
CA ALA A 54 -11.08 14.26 28.19
C ALA A 54 -10.01 13.99 27.13
N PHE A 55 -10.44 13.62 25.92
CA PHE A 55 -9.51 13.27 24.85
C PHE A 55 -8.89 14.49 24.18
N GLY A 56 -7.57 14.47 23.97
CA GLY A 56 -6.85 15.46 23.15
C GLY A 56 -7.22 15.40 21.67
N ALA A 57 -6.65 16.28 20.85
CA ALA A 57 -6.97 16.37 19.42
C ALA A 57 -6.78 15.03 18.67
N ALA A 58 -5.75 14.26 19.02
CA ALA A 58 -5.51 12.93 18.45
C ALA A 58 -6.66 11.96 18.75
N GLY A 59 -7.08 11.86 20.02
CA GLY A 59 -8.21 11.03 20.43
C GLY A 59 -9.56 11.53 19.90
N ARG A 60 -9.75 12.84 19.77
CA ARG A 60 -10.94 13.42 19.12
C ARG A 60 -11.01 13.06 17.63
N SER A 61 -9.87 12.91 16.94
CA SER A 61 -9.81 12.51 15.53
C SER A 61 -10.07 11.00 15.27
N MET A 62 -10.03 10.15 16.29
CA MET A 62 -10.39 8.74 16.16
C MET A 62 -11.91 8.54 16.03
N ALA A 63 -12.31 7.59 15.19
CA ALA A 63 -13.70 7.14 15.13
C ALA A 63 -14.16 6.65 16.52
N PRO A 64 -15.38 7.01 17.00
CA PRO A 64 -15.79 6.74 18.39
C PRO A 64 -15.66 5.28 18.82
N ALA A 65 -16.02 4.33 17.95
CA ALA A 65 -15.88 2.89 18.22
C ALA A 65 -14.42 2.46 18.39
N THR A 66 -13.51 2.96 17.54
CA THR A 66 -12.08 2.69 17.62
C THR A 66 -11.48 3.31 18.88
N ARG A 67 -11.84 4.56 19.21
CA ARG A 67 -11.44 5.22 20.47
C ARG A 67 -11.85 4.42 21.69
N TRP A 68 -13.10 3.96 21.77
CA TRP A 68 -13.57 3.13 22.89
C TRP A 68 -12.83 1.79 22.96
N LYS A 69 -12.49 1.18 21.81
CA LYS A 69 -11.66 -0.04 21.75
C LYS A 69 -10.23 0.21 22.26
N VAL A 70 -9.60 1.34 21.91
CA VAL A 70 -8.30 1.77 22.44
C VAL A 70 -8.38 1.95 23.96
N VAL A 71 -9.34 2.74 24.45
CA VAL A 71 -9.55 2.99 25.90
C VAL A 71 -9.73 1.68 26.67
N ARG A 72 -10.53 0.74 26.14
CA ARG A 72 -10.72 -0.58 26.77
C ARG A 72 -9.41 -1.35 26.87
N LEU A 73 -8.66 -1.45 25.77
CA LEU A 73 -7.36 -2.16 25.76
C LEU A 73 -6.30 -1.47 26.65
N VAL A 74 -6.31 -0.13 26.74
CA VAL A 74 -5.44 0.62 27.66
C VAL A 74 -5.82 0.36 29.11
N ARG A 75 -7.11 0.28 29.45
CA ARG A 75 -7.58 -0.08 30.81
C ARG A 75 -7.19 -1.51 31.17
N GLU A 76 -7.41 -2.46 30.26
CA GLU A 76 -6.98 -3.87 30.36
C GLU A 76 -5.46 -4.01 30.58
N GLY A 77 -4.63 -3.09 30.09
CA GLY A 77 -3.17 -3.07 30.30
C GLY A 77 -2.32 -3.60 29.15
N TRP A 78 -2.85 -3.59 27.93
CA TRP A 78 -2.08 -3.88 26.72
C TRP A 78 -1.06 -2.78 26.43
N ASN A 79 0.11 -3.17 25.92
CA ASN A 79 1.13 -2.22 25.44
C ASN A 79 0.69 -1.53 24.13
N ILE A 80 1.23 -0.34 23.88
CA ILE A 80 0.90 0.54 22.74
C ILE A 80 0.92 -0.23 21.42
N LYS A 81 1.99 -0.99 21.13
CA LYS A 81 2.12 -1.80 19.91
C LYS A 81 0.95 -2.78 19.72
N THR A 82 0.61 -3.54 20.76
CA THR A 82 -0.50 -4.51 20.69
C THR A 82 -1.86 -3.82 20.52
N VAL A 83 -2.01 -2.60 21.02
CA VAL A 83 -3.21 -1.78 20.79
C VAL A 83 -3.26 -1.32 19.33
N CYS A 84 -2.14 -0.86 18.75
CA CYS A 84 -2.04 -0.50 17.33
C CYS A 84 -2.41 -1.70 16.44
N ASP A 85 -1.76 -2.85 16.63
CA ASP A 85 -2.02 -4.09 15.88
C ASP A 85 -3.50 -4.53 15.94
N ARG A 86 -4.20 -4.25 17.05
CA ARG A 86 -5.62 -4.61 17.25
C ARG A 86 -6.61 -3.55 16.75
N THR A 87 -6.17 -2.32 16.48
CA THR A 87 -7.06 -1.20 16.13
C THR A 87 -6.82 -0.66 14.73
N GLY A 88 -5.64 -0.88 14.15
CA GLY A 88 -5.22 -0.28 12.89
C GLY A 88 -4.83 1.21 13.01
N GLU A 89 -4.81 1.75 14.22
CA GLU A 89 -4.43 3.15 14.49
C GLU A 89 -2.91 3.30 14.62
N SER A 90 -2.42 4.52 14.39
CA SER A 90 -0.99 4.82 14.51
C SER A 90 -0.52 4.91 15.96
N GLU A 91 0.74 4.55 16.19
CA GLU A 91 1.40 4.57 17.50
C GLU A 91 1.27 5.92 18.22
N TRP A 92 1.41 7.03 17.49
CA TRP A 92 1.20 8.38 18.02
C TRP A 92 -0.22 8.59 18.55
N ARG A 93 -1.26 8.22 17.78
CA ARG A 93 -2.66 8.39 18.24
C ARG A 93 -2.97 7.51 19.45
N VAL A 94 -2.51 6.26 19.43
CA VAL A 94 -2.70 5.33 20.56
C VAL A 94 -1.99 5.82 21.82
N THR A 95 -0.78 6.37 21.68
CA THR A 95 -0.01 6.96 22.78
C THR A 95 -0.74 8.16 23.39
N GLN A 96 -1.29 9.05 22.56
CA GLN A 96 -2.07 10.20 23.04
C GLN A 96 -3.33 9.76 23.80
N VAL A 97 -4.12 8.82 23.25
CA VAL A 97 -5.31 8.29 23.95
C VAL A 97 -4.93 7.55 25.24
N MET A 98 -3.76 6.89 25.28
CA MET A 98 -3.25 6.27 26.50
C MET A 98 -2.91 7.31 27.56
N ASN A 99 -2.25 8.41 27.18
CA ASN A 99 -1.96 9.53 28.08
C ASN A 99 -3.25 10.20 28.60
N ASP A 100 -4.24 10.43 27.73
CA ASP A 100 -5.55 10.96 28.11
C ASP A 100 -6.21 10.06 29.18
N VAL A 101 -6.20 8.74 28.99
CA VAL A 101 -6.77 7.77 29.96
C VAL A 101 -6.04 7.80 31.30
N LEU A 102 -4.70 7.88 31.29
CA LEU A 102 -3.89 8.01 32.51
C LEU A 102 -4.17 9.32 33.24
N ALA A 103 -4.23 10.44 32.52
CA ALA A 103 -4.53 11.76 33.07
C ALA A 103 -5.95 11.85 33.67
N SER A 104 -6.89 11.04 33.18
CA SER A 104 -8.26 10.99 33.71
C SER A 104 -8.42 10.28 35.07
N GLY A 105 -7.32 9.90 35.74
CA GLY A 105 -7.32 9.28 37.07
C GLY A 105 -7.95 7.88 37.12
N VAL A 106 -8.28 7.28 35.97
CA VAL A 106 -8.90 5.96 35.90
C VAL A 106 -7.87 4.91 36.34
N PRO A 107 -8.16 4.08 37.35
CA PRO A 107 -7.25 3.02 37.77
C PRO A 107 -6.97 2.07 36.61
N VAL A 108 -5.69 1.98 36.29
CA VAL A 108 -5.12 1.18 35.22
C VAL A 108 -4.35 0.04 35.86
N SER A 109 -4.59 -1.21 35.43
CA SER A 109 -3.87 -2.38 35.99
C SER A 109 -2.36 -2.12 36.04
N PRO A 110 -1.68 -2.11 37.21
CA PRO A 110 -0.26 -1.77 37.31
C PRO A 110 0.63 -2.80 36.60
N THR A 111 0.10 -4.00 36.39
CA THR A 111 0.71 -5.12 35.68
C THR A 111 0.08 -5.33 34.30
N CYS A 112 0.87 -5.83 33.36
CA CYS A 112 0.36 -6.23 32.04
C CYS A 112 -0.42 -7.56 32.14
N PRO A 113 -1.66 -7.66 31.63
CA PRO A 113 -2.51 -8.84 31.80
C PRO A 113 -1.98 -10.09 31.07
N ALA A 114 -1.00 -9.92 30.19
CA ALA A 114 -0.40 -10.99 29.40
C ALA A 114 0.86 -11.60 30.04
N CYS A 115 1.50 -10.92 31.02
CA CYS A 115 2.79 -11.35 31.56
C CYS A 115 3.07 -10.99 33.04
N GLY A 116 2.18 -10.25 33.72
CA GLY A 116 2.35 -9.87 35.14
C GLY A 116 3.41 -8.79 35.42
N GLN A 117 4.31 -8.49 34.48
CA GLN A 117 5.32 -7.43 34.60
C GLN A 117 4.70 -6.04 34.77
N ARG A 118 5.45 -5.09 35.39
CA ARG A 118 5.07 -3.67 35.47
C ARG A 118 4.75 -3.10 34.08
N ARG A 119 3.77 -2.18 34.02
CA ARG A 119 3.41 -1.46 32.79
C ARG A 119 4.61 -0.79 32.12
N ASN A 120 4.47 -0.57 30.81
CA ASN A 120 5.46 0.11 29.96
C ASN A 120 6.86 -0.53 29.94
N HIS A 121 6.98 -1.84 30.25
CA HIS A 121 8.20 -2.56 29.96
C HIS A 121 8.57 -2.41 28.47
N ARG A 122 9.75 -1.85 28.17
CA ARG A 122 10.16 -1.58 26.77
C ARG A 122 10.49 -2.85 25.98
N GLY A 123 10.74 -3.97 26.66
CA GLY A 123 10.95 -5.27 26.04
C GLY A 123 9.65 -5.89 25.47
N PRO A 124 9.75 -6.85 24.53
CA PRO A 124 8.60 -7.57 24.03
C PRO A 124 7.91 -8.32 25.17
N CYS A 125 6.57 -8.19 25.27
CA CYS A 125 5.78 -8.83 26.32
C CYS A 125 6.00 -10.35 26.31
N PRO A 126 6.60 -10.93 27.37
CA PRO A 126 6.74 -12.37 27.47
C PRO A 126 5.38 -12.94 27.85
N LEU A 127 4.60 -13.32 26.84
CA LEU A 127 3.40 -14.15 26.98
C LEU A 127 3.72 -15.40 27.87
N PRO A 128 2.76 -16.16 28.44
CA PRO A 128 3.03 -17.11 29.53
C PRO A 128 3.63 -18.54 29.19
N VAL A 129 4.78 -18.63 28.46
CA VAL A 129 5.52 -19.84 27.90
C VAL A 129 4.81 -20.83 26.90
N ASN A 130 4.93 -20.74 25.55
CA ASN A 130 4.08 -21.51 24.55
C ASN A 130 4.48 -22.99 24.22
N CYS A 131 4.11 -24.01 25.03
CA CYS A 131 3.95 -25.39 24.54
C CYS A 131 3.14 -26.28 25.53
N ALA A 132 3.32 -27.61 25.54
CA ALA A 132 3.08 -28.45 26.72
C ALA A 132 4.18 -28.29 27.80
N CYS A 133 5.01 -27.25 27.65
CA CYS A 133 5.66 -26.53 28.74
C CYS A 133 4.91 -25.21 29.11
N GLY A 134 3.63 -25.00 28.70
CA GLY A 134 2.75 -23.85 29.04
C GLY A 134 1.52 -23.55 28.10
N ARG A 135 1.57 -22.49 27.25
CA ARG A 135 0.45 -21.83 26.52
C ARG A 135 0.29 -22.13 24.99
N ARG A 136 -0.70 -21.43 24.38
CA ARG A 136 -1.23 -21.49 22.98
C ARG A 136 -0.58 -20.57 21.88
N ARG A 137 -0.47 -21.14 20.66
CA ARG A 137 -0.19 -20.52 19.32
C ARG A 137 1.28 -20.26 18.94
N ASN A 138 1.65 -20.61 17.70
CA ASN A 138 2.96 -20.39 17.07
C ASN A 138 4.16 -21.01 17.82
N HIS A 139 4.27 -22.35 17.79
CA HIS A 139 5.42 -23.07 18.32
C HIS A 139 6.73 -22.69 17.58
N ARG A 140 7.57 -21.92 18.26
CA ARG A 140 9.03 -21.81 18.04
C ARG A 140 9.69 -22.24 19.35
N GLY A 141 10.53 -23.27 19.31
CA GLY A 141 11.13 -23.89 20.51
C GLY A 141 11.33 -25.40 20.35
N PRO A 142 11.81 -26.11 21.41
CA PRO A 142 12.27 -27.49 21.35
C PRO A 142 11.32 -28.49 20.69
N CYS A 143 10.01 -28.45 20.98
CA CYS A 143 9.04 -29.36 20.36
C CYS A 143 8.85 -29.15 18.85
N ARG A 144 9.16 -27.95 18.32
CA ARG A 144 9.27 -27.74 16.86
C ARG A 144 10.58 -28.31 16.34
N THR A 145 11.68 -28.17 17.06
CA THR A 145 12.96 -28.79 16.72
C THR A 145 12.79 -30.30 16.63
N GLU A 146 12.18 -30.94 17.63
CA GLU A 146 11.95 -32.39 17.69
C GLU A 146 11.01 -32.91 16.59
N LYS A 147 9.87 -32.23 16.34
CA LYS A 147 8.96 -32.56 15.22
C LYS A 147 9.56 -32.34 13.82
N VAL A 148 10.72 -31.69 13.71
CA VAL A 148 11.43 -31.45 12.45
C VAL A 148 12.79 -32.16 12.42
N ALA A 149 13.29 -32.63 13.56
CA ALA A 149 14.54 -33.38 13.69
C ALA A 149 14.39 -34.86 13.31
N ARG A 150 13.16 -35.36 13.26
CA ARG A 150 12.82 -36.69 12.72
C ARG A 150 12.13 -36.52 11.36
N LEU A 151 12.63 -37.23 10.35
CA LEU A 151 11.96 -37.35 9.05
C LEU A 151 10.59 -38.03 9.30
N PRO A 152 9.51 -37.67 8.58
CA PRO A 152 8.29 -38.47 8.63
C PRO A 152 8.58 -39.92 8.22
N ALA A 153 7.82 -40.89 8.74
CA ALA A 153 7.83 -42.24 8.19
C ALA A 153 7.38 -42.16 6.73
N ILE A 154 8.30 -42.45 5.80
CA ILE A 154 8.13 -42.41 4.35
C ILE A 154 8.77 -43.69 3.81
N PRO A 155 8.08 -44.48 2.97
CA PRO A 155 8.66 -45.65 2.30
C PRO A 155 9.98 -45.31 1.59
N GLU A 156 10.92 -46.25 1.54
CA GLU A 156 12.29 -45.96 1.05
C GLU A 156 12.31 -45.44 -0.39
N GLU A 157 11.56 -46.07 -1.29
CA GLU A 157 11.41 -45.65 -2.69
C GLU A 157 10.87 -44.21 -2.81
N GLN A 158 9.85 -43.90 -2.03
CA GLN A 158 9.26 -42.56 -1.96
C GLN A 158 10.23 -41.54 -1.36
N ARG A 159 11.07 -41.94 -0.40
CA ARG A 159 12.12 -41.11 0.20
C ARG A 159 13.20 -40.77 -0.82
N ILE A 160 13.66 -41.77 -1.59
CA ILE A 160 14.63 -41.62 -2.68
C ILE A 160 14.06 -40.69 -3.77
N TYR A 161 12.84 -40.96 -4.25
CA TYR A 161 12.15 -40.11 -5.23
C TYR A 161 12.05 -38.65 -4.77
N LEU A 162 11.54 -38.41 -3.56
CA LEU A 162 11.40 -37.06 -3.04
C LEU A 162 12.76 -36.35 -2.86
N TRP A 163 13.81 -37.08 -2.46
CA TRP A 163 15.15 -36.51 -2.31
C TRP A 163 15.74 -36.10 -3.67
N GLN A 164 15.60 -36.94 -4.68
CA GLN A 164 16.00 -36.62 -6.06
C GLN A 164 15.25 -35.38 -6.55
N ARG A 165 13.91 -35.37 -6.47
CA ARG A 165 13.09 -34.21 -6.91
C ARG A 165 13.34 -32.93 -6.13
N TYR A 166 13.70 -33.03 -4.85
CA TYR A 166 14.14 -31.90 -4.04
C TYR A 166 15.47 -31.31 -4.53
N ASN A 167 16.43 -32.15 -4.92
CA ASN A 167 17.71 -31.73 -5.50
C ASN A 167 17.53 -31.15 -6.92
N ASP A 168 16.60 -31.69 -7.72
CA ASP A 168 16.15 -31.13 -9.01
C ASP A 168 15.47 -29.75 -8.85
N GLY A 169 15.12 -29.35 -7.62
CA GLY A 169 14.44 -28.09 -7.31
C GLY A 169 12.94 -28.10 -7.58
N MET A 170 12.33 -29.27 -7.77
CA MET A 170 10.90 -29.42 -8.04
C MET A 170 10.02 -28.79 -6.94
N SER A 171 8.83 -28.30 -7.31
CA SER A 171 7.90 -27.73 -6.33
C SER A 171 7.33 -28.81 -5.42
N ILE A 172 7.12 -28.47 -4.14
CA ILE A 172 6.54 -29.38 -3.12
C ILE A 172 5.19 -29.96 -3.59
N ARG A 173 4.44 -29.21 -4.40
CA ARG A 173 3.16 -29.64 -4.98
C ARG A 173 3.36 -30.76 -6.01
N ARG A 174 4.22 -30.56 -7.03
CA ARG A 174 4.53 -31.61 -8.01
C ARG A 174 5.20 -32.83 -7.39
N MET A 175 6.03 -32.62 -6.36
CA MET A 175 6.61 -33.70 -5.56
C MET A 175 5.52 -34.52 -4.83
N SER A 176 4.48 -33.88 -4.30
CA SER A 176 3.32 -34.52 -3.65
C SER A 176 2.47 -35.29 -4.67
N GLU A 177 2.14 -34.65 -5.79
CA GLU A 177 1.39 -35.27 -6.89
C GLU A 177 2.11 -36.50 -7.46
N GLY A 178 3.41 -36.37 -7.79
CA GLY A 178 4.20 -37.46 -8.39
C GLY A 178 4.71 -38.55 -7.44
N SER A 179 4.51 -38.41 -6.12
CA SER A 179 4.82 -39.46 -5.13
C SER A 179 3.58 -40.09 -4.47
N GLY A 180 2.38 -39.59 -4.79
CA GLY A 180 1.14 -39.96 -4.11
C GLY A 180 1.06 -39.52 -2.64
N MET A 181 2.09 -38.88 -2.08
CA MET A 181 2.10 -38.50 -0.66
C MET A 181 1.31 -37.21 -0.39
N PRO A 182 0.67 -37.08 0.78
CA PRO A 182 0.07 -35.83 1.22
C PRO A 182 1.07 -34.67 1.23
N PHE A 183 0.65 -33.51 0.73
CA PHE A 183 1.46 -32.28 0.65
C PHE A 183 2.14 -31.92 1.99
N SER A 184 1.46 -32.14 3.12
CA SER A 184 1.99 -31.89 4.47
C SER A 184 3.12 -32.85 4.89
N THR A 185 3.20 -34.05 4.32
CA THR A 185 4.31 -34.99 4.51
C THR A 185 5.51 -34.57 3.66
N VAL A 186 5.30 -34.27 2.39
CA VAL A 186 6.36 -33.75 1.50
C VAL A 186 6.95 -32.44 2.01
N GLN A 187 6.10 -31.52 2.49
CA GLN A 187 6.53 -30.26 3.09
C GLN A 187 7.39 -30.47 4.35
N ARG A 188 7.08 -31.49 5.17
CA ARG A 188 7.90 -31.86 6.35
C ARG A 188 9.24 -32.47 5.94
N ALA A 189 9.27 -33.36 4.96
CA ALA A 189 10.50 -33.97 4.44
C ALA A 189 11.46 -32.90 3.87
N VAL A 190 10.95 -32.04 2.99
CA VAL A 190 11.69 -30.91 2.41
C VAL A 190 12.22 -29.96 3.48
N LYS A 191 11.48 -29.76 4.57
CA LYS A 191 11.93 -28.93 5.70
C LYS A 191 13.04 -29.61 6.50
N PHE A 192 12.87 -30.88 6.88
CA PHE A 192 13.90 -31.69 7.55
C PHE A 192 15.22 -31.66 6.76
N TRP A 193 15.16 -31.72 5.43
CA TRP A 193 16.34 -31.63 4.57
C TRP A 193 17.00 -30.26 4.53
N ASN A 194 16.23 -29.15 4.47
CA ASN A 194 16.83 -27.81 4.59
C ASN A 194 17.50 -27.63 5.96
N ASP A 195 16.80 -28.03 7.03
CA ASP A 195 17.24 -27.81 8.42
C ASP A 195 18.47 -28.68 8.80
N ARG A 196 18.81 -29.72 8.00
CA ARG A 196 20.01 -30.58 8.18
C ARG A 196 21.12 -30.37 7.15
N ARG A 197 20.97 -29.48 6.15
CA ARG A 197 22.05 -29.17 5.20
C ARG A 197 23.16 -28.40 5.92
N ARG A 198 24.39 -28.96 5.90
CA ARG A 198 25.61 -28.31 6.45
C ARG A 198 26.22 -27.30 5.48
N THR A 199 26.04 -27.52 4.19
CA THR A 199 26.47 -26.61 3.12
C THR A 199 25.30 -25.79 2.64
N ASP A 200 25.56 -24.54 2.26
CA ASP A 200 24.53 -23.74 1.62
C ASP A 200 24.02 -24.47 0.37
N PRO A 201 22.70 -24.49 0.16
CA PRO A 201 22.11 -25.06 -1.04
C PRO A 201 22.74 -24.40 -2.28
N ARG A 202 23.19 -25.22 -3.25
CA ARG A 202 23.68 -24.72 -4.55
C ARG A 202 22.72 -23.63 -5.04
N PRO A 203 23.22 -22.49 -5.56
CA PRO A 203 22.37 -21.43 -6.08
C PRO A 203 21.37 -22.05 -7.07
N CYS A 204 20.14 -21.55 -7.09
CA CYS A 204 19.15 -22.07 -8.02
C CYS A 204 19.72 -21.96 -9.44
N ALA A 205 19.40 -22.88 -10.33
CA ALA A 205 20.03 -22.97 -11.65
C ALA A 205 19.81 -21.73 -12.56
N CYS A 206 19.12 -20.68 -12.09
CA CYS A 206 19.09 -19.32 -12.64
C CYS A 206 20.21 -18.38 -12.09
N GLY A 207 21.21 -18.89 -11.38
CA GLY A 207 22.34 -18.14 -10.80
C GLY A 207 22.02 -17.40 -9.48
N ARG A 208 20.76 -17.34 -9.05
CA ARG A 208 20.35 -16.63 -7.82
C ARG A 208 20.37 -17.55 -6.59
N PRO A 209 20.44 -16.99 -5.36
CA PRO A 209 20.38 -17.77 -4.12
C PRO A 209 19.17 -18.72 -4.09
N PHE A 210 19.35 -19.90 -3.49
CA PHE A 210 18.28 -20.87 -3.31
C PHE A 210 17.11 -20.24 -2.57
N ARG A 211 15.88 -20.46 -3.06
CA ARG A 211 14.64 -19.86 -2.51
C ARG A 211 14.63 -18.32 -2.45
N HIS A 212 15.30 -17.65 -3.39
CA HIS A 212 15.21 -16.19 -3.50
C HIS A 212 13.74 -15.70 -3.59
N PRO A 213 13.42 -14.51 -3.03
CA PRO A 213 12.08 -13.94 -3.13
C PRO A 213 11.61 -13.80 -4.59
N GLY A 214 10.32 -13.97 -4.81
CA GLY A 214 9.69 -14.00 -6.14
C GLY A 214 9.67 -15.38 -6.83
N GLY A 215 10.28 -16.41 -6.23
CA GLY A 215 10.34 -17.76 -6.80
C GLY A 215 11.43 -17.92 -7.87
N CYS A 216 12.06 -19.10 -7.94
CA CYS A 216 13.17 -19.31 -8.87
C CYS A 216 12.72 -19.26 -10.33
N ILE A 217 13.47 -18.59 -11.21
CA ILE A 217 13.10 -18.44 -12.64
C ILE A 217 13.06 -19.76 -13.43
N LYS A 218 13.71 -20.82 -12.91
CA LYS A 218 13.64 -22.19 -13.44
C LYS A 218 12.62 -23.10 -12.73
N ASN A 219 12.12 -22.75 -11.54
CA ASN A 219 11.20 -23.61 -10.74
C ASN A 219 9.79 -23.01 -10.58
N THR A 220 9.64 -21.69 -10.79
CA THR A 220 8.54 -21.18 -11.62
C THR A 220 8.72 -21.88 -12.98
N PRO A 221 7.67 -22.43 -13.63
CA PRO A 221 7.82 -23.04 -14.96
C PRO A 221 8.66 -22.10 -15.83
N ALA A 222 9.71 -22.67 -16.43
CA ALA A 222 10.85 -21.94 -16.98
C ALA A 222 10.37 -20.73 -17.78
N ALA A 223 10.95 -19.56 -17.47
CA ALA A 223 10.65 -18.23 -18.04
C ALA A 223 9.71 -18.33 -19.25
N LEU A 224 8.39 -18.22 -18.98
CA LEU A 224 7.35 -18.68 -19.91
C LEU A 224 7.71 -18.33 -21.34
N ASP A 225 7.72 -19.35 -22.21
CA ASP A 225 8.02 -19.15 -23.62
C ASP A 225 7.18 -17.97 -24.17
N ARG A 226 7.76 -17.21 -25.10
CA ARG A 226 7.15 -16.01 -25.68
C ARG A 226 5.72 -16.31 -26.16
N ARG A 227 5.46 -17.52 -26.65
CA ARG A 227 4.11 -18.01 -27.00
C ARG A 227 3.13 -17.98 -25.82
N TRP A 228 3.51 -18.46 -24.65
CA TRP A 228 2.65 -18.44 -23.46
C TRP A 228 2.51 -17.03 -22.87
N ILE A 229 3.56 -16.20 -22.92
CA ILE A 229 3.43 -14.79 -22.52
C ILE A 229 2.44 -14.08 -23.47
N ALA A 230 2.57 -14.27 -24.78
CA ALA A 230 1.64 -13.75 -25.77
C ALA A 230 0.21 -14.26 -25.53
N ARG A 231 0.02 -15.54 -25.19
CA ARG A 231 -1.31 -16.09 -24.86
C ARG A 231 -1.88 -15.52 -23.56
N ILE A 232 -1.07 -15.30 -22.53
CA ILE A 232 -1.48 -14.58 -21.32
C ILE A 232 -1.90 -13.15 -21.68
N GLU A 233 -1.13 -12.45 -22.52
CA GLU A 233 -1.43 -11.09 -22.95
C GLU A 233 -2.72 -11.00 -23.78
N GLU A 234 -2.92 -11.92 -24.72
CA GLU A 234 -4.14 -12.08 -25.54
C GLU A 234 -5.36 -12.31 -24.64
N MET A 235 -5.32 -13.32 -23.76
CA MET A 235 -6.41 -13.59 -22.83
C MET A 235 -6.64 -12.44 -21.84
N VAL A 236 -5.61 -11.68 -21.50
CA VAL A 236 -5.73 -10.45 -20.73
C VAL A 236 -6.47 -9.38 -21.55
N ARG A 237 -6.16 -9.18 -22.83
CA ARG A 237 -6.87 -8.26 -23.74
C ARG A 237 -8.36 -8.63 -23.89
N GLU A 238 -8.67 -9.92 -24.00
CA GLU A 238 -10.03 -10.49 -23.98
C GLU A 238 -10.75 -10.34 -22.62
N GLY A 239 -10.03 -9.92 -21.57
CA GLY A 239 -10.56 -9.70 -20.23
C GLY A 239 -10.66 -10.95 -19.36
N HIS A 240 -10.04 -12.09 -19.70
CA HIS A 240 -10.09 -13.26 -18.83
C HIS A 240 -9.39 -13.03 -17.48
N PRO A 241 -10.06 -13.22 -16.33
CA PRO A 241 -9.46 -12.95 -15.02
C PRO A 241 -8.23 -13.83 -14.78
N PRO A 242 -7.21 -13.36 -14.03
CA PRO A 242 -5.99 -14.13 -13.79
C PRO A 242 -6.22 -15.53 -13.21
N SER A 243 -7.33 -15.76 -12.51
CA SER A 243 -7.77 -17.07 -12.02
C SER A 243 -8.37 -17.98 -13.11
N LYS A 244 -9.02 -17.42 -14.14
CA LYS A 244 -9.45 -18.15 -15.34
C LYS A 244 -8.23 -18.46 -16.21
N ILE A 245 -7.41 -17.47 -16.56
CA ILE A 245 -6.18 -17.68 -17.34
C ILE A 245 -5.28 -18.73 -16.67
N ALA A 246 -5.13 -18.67 -15.35
CA ALA A 246 -4.37 -19.67 -14.60
C ALA A 246 -4.94 -21.09 -14.73
N ARG A 247 -6.27 -21.24 -14.76
CA ARG A 247 -6.94 -22.54 -14.92
C ARG A 247 -6.81 -23.04 -16.36
N ASP A 248 -7.09 -22.19 -17.33
CA ASP A 248 -7.14 -22.53 -18.75
C ASP A 248 -5.75 -22.83 -19.35
N LEU A 249 -4.69 -22.28 -18.75
CA LEU A 249 -3.29 -22.46 -19.17
C LEU A 249 -2.48 -23.39 -18.25
N ASP A 250 -3.09 -24.00 -17.22
CA ASP A 250 -2.43 -24.75 -16.13
C ASP A 250 -1.23 -24.00 -15.49
N LEU A 251 -1.45 -22.74 -15.13
CA LEU A 251 -0.46 -21.87 -14.50
C LEU A 251 -0.86 -21.50 -13.07
N ALA A 252 0.12 -21.16 -12.24
CA ALA A 252 -0.18 -20.52 -10.97
C ALA A 252 -0.71 -19.09 -11.20
N VAL A 253 -1.74 -18.68 -10.44
CA VAL A 253 -2.32 -17.32 -10.50
C VAL A 253 -1.25 -16.23 -10.32
N ALA A 254 -0.29 -16.44 -9.42
CA ALA A 254 0.83 -15.52 -9.21
C ALA A 254 1.73 -15.39 -10.46
N THR A 255 1.90 -16.46 -11.23
CA THR A 255 2.64 -16.46 -12.49
C THR A 255 1.90 -15.65 -13.55
N VAL A 256 0.59 -15.86 -13.71
CA VAL A 256 -0.24 -15.04 -14.61
C VAL A 256 -0.22 -13.56 -14.19
N GLN A 257 -0.35 -13.26 -12.90
CA GLN A 257 -0.28 -11.89 -12.39
C GLN A 257 1.07 -11.23 -12.67
N LYS A 258 2.18 -11.96 -12.51
CA LYS A 258 3.55 -11.49 -12.81
C LYS A 258 3.71 -11.17 -14.29
N HIS A 259 3.37 -12.10 -15.18
CA HIS A 259 3.59 -11.94 -16.62
C HIS A 259 2.58 -10.99 -17.30
N SER A 260 1.36 -10.86 -16.76
CA SER A 260 0.39 -9.84 -17.22
C SER A 260 0.64 -8.44 -16.67
N LEU A 261 1.51 -8.25 -15.67
CA LEU A 261 1.68 -6.93 -15.03
C LEU A 261 2.16 -5.83 -16.01
N PRO A 262 3.16 -6.05 -16.89
CA PRO A 262 3.62 -5.01 -17.81
C PRO A 262 2.53 -4.54 -18.78
N LEU A 263 1.78 -5.49 -19.38
CA LEU A 263 0.64 -5.16 -20.22
C LEU A 263 -0.45 -4.41 -19.45
N ARG A 264 -0.80 -4.86 -18.23
CA ARG A 264 -1.79 -4.18 -17.37
C ARG A 264 -1.36 -2.78 -16.93
N MET A 265 -0.06 -2.49 -16.85
CA MET A 265 0.43 -1.14 -16.62
C MET A 265 0.30 -0.30 -17.89
N ARG A 266 0.76 -0.82 -19.04
CA ARG A 266 0.66 -0.12 -20.34
C ARG A 266 -0.78 0.29 -20.67
N LEU A 267 -1.72 -0.67 -20.62
CA LEU A 267 -3.14 -0.40 -20.85
C LEU A 267 -3.69 0.65 -19.87
N PHE A 268 -3.29 0.57 -18.60
CA PHE A 268 -3.71 1.54 -17.59
C PHE A 268 -3.18 2.96 -17.88
N ASP A 269 -1.96 3.06 -18.40
CA ASP A 269 -1.36 4.33 -18.83
C ASP A 269 -2.01 4.86 -20.13
N GLU A 270 -2.46 3.98 -21.03
CA GLU A 270 -3.35 4.24 -22.20
C GLU A 270 -4.80 4.63 -21.78
N GLY A 271 -5.04 4.92 -20.50
CA GLY A 271 -6.34 5.37 -19.98
C GLY A 271 -7.41 4.27 -19.90
N ILE A 272 -7.09 3.03 -20.26
CA ILE A 272 -8.02 1.91 -20.32
C ILE A 272 -8.43 1.47 -18.89
N ALA A 273 -9.74 1.42 -18.66
CA ALA A 273 -10.32 0.98 -17.39
C ALA A 273 -10.72 -0.50 -17.40
N CYS A 274 -10.92 -1.05 -16.21
CA CYS A 274 -11.77 -2.23 -16.05
C CYS A 274 -13.20 -1.80 -16.39
N ALA A 275 -14.01 -2.69 -16.98
CA ALA A 275 -15.42 -2.40 -17.33
C ALA A 275 -16.30 -1.89 -16.16
N CYS A 276 -15.85 -1.98 -14.89
CA CYS A 276 -16.49 -1.35 -13.74
C CYS A 276 -16.00 0.08 -13.40
N GLY A 277 -15.29 0.75 -14.32
CA GLY A 277 -14.76 2.12 -14.17
C GLY A 277 -13.55 2.26 -13.25
N ARG A 278 -12.96 1.15 -12.77
CA ARG A 278 -11.86 1.14 -11.79
C ARG A 278 -10.50 0.80 -12.43
N PRO A 279 -9.37 1.20 -11.79
CA PRO A 279 -8.01 0.87 -12.25
C PRO A 279 -7.76 -0.63 -12.41
N LEU A 280 -6.94 -1.02 -13.40
CA LEU A 280 -6.63 -2.42 -13.77
C LEU A 280 -5.93 -3.27 -12.69
N HIS A 281 -5.64 -2.66 -11.54
CA HIS A 281 -4.95 -3.27 -10.40
C HIS A 281 -5.86 -3.57 -9.21
N HIS A 282 -7.18 -3.35 -9.27
CA HIS A 282 -8.05 -3.68 -8.14
C HIS A 282 -8.10 -5.20 -7.90
N ASN A 283 -7.92 -5.63 -6.63
CA ASN A 283 -7.61 -7.02 -6.23
C ASN A 283 -8.61 -8.11 -6.65
N TYR A 284 -9.78 -7.72 -7.15
CA TYR A 284 -10.78 -8.61 -7.71
C TYR A 284 -11.15 -8.12 -9.10
N TRP A 285 -10.53 -8.67 -10.17
CA TRP A 285 -11.08 -8.50 -11.52
C TRP A 285 -12.57 -8.80 -11.47
N CYS A 286 -13.39 -7.93 -12.06
CA CYS A 286 -14.78 -7.74 -11.63
C CYS A 286 -15.75 -8.80 -12.16
N SER A 287 -15.34 -10.07 -12.22
CA SER A 287 -16.13 -11.21 -12.71
C SER A 287 -17.53 -11.28 -12.08
N ALA A 288 -17.62 -11.01 -10.77
CA ALA A 288 -18.90 -10.96 -10.05
C ALA A 288 -19.89 -9.90 -10.59
N LYS A 289 -19.41 -8.83 -11.23
CA LYS A 289 -20.27 -7.85 -11.93
C LYS A 289 -20.46 -8.17 -13.40
N TRP A 290 -19.49 -8.81 -14.06
CA TRP A 290 -19.52 -8.97 -15.52
C TRP A 290 -20.73 -9.79 -16.00
N ASP A 291 -20.96 -10.94 -15.38
CA ASP A 291 -22.12 -11.78 -15.70
C ASP A 291 -23.42 -11.19 -15.14
N GLN A 292 -23.34 -10.32 -14.11
CA GLN A 292 -24.49 -9.66 -13.48
C GLN A 292 -25.07 -8.49 -14.29
N TYR A 293 -24.24 -7.79 -15.09
CA TYR A 293 -24.68 -6.63 -15.89
C TYR A 293 -24.66 -6.86 -17.41
N GLY A 294 -24.39 -8.09 -17.87
CA GLY A 294 -24.36 -8.41 -19.31
C GLY A 294 -23.30 -7.64 -20.12
N MET A 295 -22.31 -7.05 -19.45
CA MET A 295 -21.30 -6.23 -20.12
C MET A 295 -20.29 -7.11 -20.87
N ARG A 296 -19.87 -6.65 -22.07
CA ARG A 296 -18.80 -7.31 -22.83
C ARG A 296 -17.54 -7.43 -21.96
N ARG A 297 -17.00 -8.64 -21.88
CA ARG A 297 -15.74 -8.94 -21.19
C ARG A 297 -14.60 -8.23 -21.92
N GLY A 298 -13.64 -7.71 -21.15
CA GLY A 298 -12.49 -7.03 -21.72
C GLY A 298 -12.13 -5.72 -21.04
N PHE A 299 -11.07 -5.15 -21.57
CA PHE A 299 -10.71 -3.76 -21.40
C PHE A 299 -11.64 -2.87 -22.20
N GLN A 300 -11.98 -1.70 -21.65
CA GLN A 300 -12.75 -0.69 -22.36
C GLN A 300 -12.02 0.66 -22.25
N PRO A 301 -11.93 1.43 -23.36
CA PRO A 301 -11.56 2.84 -23.25
C PRO A 301 -12.58 3.54 -22.37
N LEU A 302 -12.21 4.69 -21.81
CA LEU A 302 -13.17 5.50 -21.07
C LEU A 302 -14.35 5.86 -22.00
N PRO A 303 -15.62 5.68 -21.59
CA PRO A 303 -16.75 6.00 -22.46
C PRO A 303 -16.65 7.43 -22.98
N ALA A 304 -16.88 7.65 -24.28
CA ALA A 304 -16.66 8.94 -24.92
C ALA A 304 -17.40 10.10 -24.21
N ALA A 305 -18.60 9.84 -23.68
CA ALA A 305 -19.35 10.79 -22.85
C ALA A 305 -18.63 11.15 -21.53
N ALA A 306 -18.02 10.16 -20.85
CA ALA A 306 -17.24 10.40 -19.63
C ALA A 306 -15.93 11.13 -19.93
N HIS A 307 -15.27 10.79 -21.05
CA HIS A 307 -14.08 11.52 -21.52
C HIS A 307 -14.40 12.98 -21.83
N ALA A 308 -15.47 13.24 -22.58
CA ALA A 308 -15.95 14.59 -22.88
C ALA A 308 -16.36 15.37 -21.61
N ALA A 309 -17.02 14.72 -20.65
CA ALA A 309 -17.37 15.33 -19.36
C ALA A 309 -16.13 15.73 -18.55
N ILE A 310 -15.12 14.85 -18.47
CA ILE A 310 -13.85 15.16 -17.81
C ILE A 310 -13.12 16.29 -18.52
N LEU A 311 -13.01 16.26 -19.85
CA LEU A 311 -12.33 17.30 -20.61
C LEU A 311 -13.03 18.66 -20.44
N LYS A 312 -14.36 18.70 -20.53
CA LYS A 312 -15.17 19.90 -20.26
C LYS A 312 -14.95 20.43 -18.84
N GLY A 313 -14.91 19.55 -17.84
CA GLY A 313 -14.64 19.90 -16.45
C GLY A 313 -13.20 20.39 -16.20
N LEU A 314 -12.21 19.78 -16.85
CA LEU A 314 -10.81 20.25 -16.81
C LEU A 314 -10.68 21.63 -17.46
N LEU A 315 -11.38 21.87 -18.57
CA LEU A 315 -11.39 23.15 -19.28
C LEU A 315 -12.14 24.26 -18.54
N SER A 316 -13.20 23.95 -17.79
CA SER A 316 -13.83 24.89 -16.85
C SER A 316 -13.01 25.11 -15.57
N GLY A 317 -11.87 24.42 -15.43
CA GLY A 317 -10.95 24.57 -14.31
C GLY A 317 -11.42 23.87 -13.04
N ALA A 318 -12.19 22.78 -13.12
CA ALA A 318 -12.56 21.96 -11.95
C ALA A 318 -11.34 21.23 -11.35
N VAL A 319 -11.43 20.89 -10.05
CA VAL A 319 -10.41 20.10 -9.33
C VAL A 319 -10.55 18.63 -9.73
N VAL A 320 -9.44 17.93 -9.93
CA VAL A 320 -9.44 16.50 -10.31
C VAL A 320 -10.17 15.62 -9.27
N SER A 321 -10.06 15.93 -7.97
CA SER A 321 -10.75 15.20 -6.91
C SER A 321 -12.28 15.36 -6.94
N ASP A 322 -12.78 16.45 -7.52
CA ASP A 322 -14.22 16.71 -7.61
C ASP A 322 -14.78 16.08 -8.88
N LEU A 323 -14.06 16.22 -10.00
CA LEU A 323 -14.34 15.46 -11.23
C LEU A 323 -14.35 13.95 -11.00
N ALA A 324 -13.48 13.41 -10.15
CA ALA A 324 -13.46 11.99 -9.80
C ALA A 324 -14.73 11.54 -9.04
N LYS A 325 -15.32 12.41 -8.22
CA LYS A 325 -16.60 12.15 -7.53
C LYS A 325 -17.77 12.25 -8.50
N GLU A 326 -17.80 13.30 -9.31
CA GLU A 326 -18.89 13.60 -10.26
C GLU A 326 -19.00 12.55 -11.36
N THR A 327 -17.87 12.19 -11.98
CA THR A 327 -17.84 11.27 -13.14
C THR A 327 -17.73 9.80 -12.72
N SER A 328 -17.48 9.51 -11.44
CA SER A 328 -17.08 8.19 -10.93
C SER A 328 -15.81 7.59 -11.56
N VAL A 329 -15.02 8.40 -12.28
CA VAL A 329 -13.76 7.99 -12.92
C VAL A 329 -12.60 8.18 -11.94
N HIS A 330 -11.67 7.24 -11.93
CA HIS A 330 -10.54 7.28 -11.01
C HIS A 330 -9.56 8.41 -11.35
N GLU A 331 -9.11 9.17 -10.35
CA GLU A 331 -8.25 10.36 -10.51
C GLU A 331 -7.10 10.16 -11.51
N LYS A 332 -6.39 9.03 -11.43
CA LYS A 332 -5.28 8.72 -12.36
C LYS A 332 -5.65 8.74 -13.85
N GLN A 333 -6.88 8.42 -14.23
CA GLN A 333 -7.33 8.51 -15.63
C GLN A 333 -7.62 9.97 -16.02
N ILE A 334 -8.18 10.76 -15.09
CA ILE A 334 -8.32 12.22 -15.26
C ILE A 334 -6.92 12.86 -15.40
N TRP A 335 -5.91 12.36 -14.68
CA TRP A 335 -4.51 12.75 -14.85
C TRP A 335 -3.91 12.33 -16.19
N ALA A 336 -4.29 11.19 -16.77
CA ALA A 336 -3.88 10.80 -18.12
C ALA A 336 -4.45 11.76 -19.17
N ILE A 337 -5.78 11.96 -19.19
CA ILE A 337 -6.47 12.93 -20.06
C ILE A 337 -5.84 14.32 -19.92
N ARG A 338 -5.52 14.75 -18.70
CA ARG A 338 -4.86 16.04 -18.44
C ARG A 338 -3.45 16.15 -19.05
N ARG A 339 -2.68 15.06 -19.12
CA ARG A 339 -1.35 15.04 -19.77
C ARG A 339 -1.45 15.08 -21.29
N GLU A 340 -2.54 14.55 -21.85
CA GLU A 340 -2.84 14.52 -23.28
C GLU A 340 -3.50 15.81 -23.81
N MET A 341 -3.89 16.74 -22.93
CA MET A 341 -4.44 18.04 -23.33
C MET A 341 -3.49 18.82 -24.22
N SER A 342 -4.01 19.40 -25.31
CA SER A 342 -3.25 20.29 -26.20
C SER A 342 -2.66 21.50 -25.46
N PRO A 343 -1.58 22.13 -25.94
CA PRO A 343 -1.01 23.33 -25.31
C PRO A 343 -2.02 24.48 -25.14
N GLU A 344 -2.97 24.63 -26.08
CA GLU A 344 -4.04 25.62 -25.98
C GLU A 344 -5.10 25.21 -24.95
N ASP A 345 -5.51 23.94 -24.87
CA ASP A 345 -6.41 23.47 -23.81
C ASP A 345 -5.78 23.59 -22.41
N GLN A 346 -4.47 23.36 -22.30
CA GLN A 346 -3.71 23.65 -21.09
C GLN A 346 -3.73 25.16 -20.77
N ARG A 347 -3.57 26.04 -21.76
CA ARG A 347 -3.70 27.51 -21.60
C ARG A 347 -5.11 27.92 -21.16
N ARG A 348 -6.16 27.40 -21.79
CA ARG A 348 -7.58 27.61 -21.41
C ARG A 348 -7.85 27.17 -19.97
N ARG A 349 -7.40 25.96 -19.58
CA ARG A 349 -7.47 25.47 -18.20
C ARG A 349 -6.75 26.37 -17.21
N ARG A 350 -5.55 26.87 -17.53
CA ARG A 350 -4.81 27.82 -16.68
C ARG A 350 -5.60 29.11 -16.45
N ILE A 351 -6.23 29.65 -17.49
CA ILE A 351 -7.11 30.84 -17.39
C ILE A 351 -8.33 30.54 -16.50
N ALA A 352 -8.99 29.40 -16.73
CA ALA A 352 -10.18 28.99 -15.96
C ALA A 352 -9.88 28.79 -14.46
N ILE A 353 -8.74 28.17 -14.11
CA ILE A 353 -8.31 28.03 -12.70
C ILE A 353 -8.04 29.40 -12.07
N ARG A 354 -7.37 30.31 -12.79
CA ARG A 354 -7.15 31.69 -12.32
C ARG A 354 -8.47 32.47 -12.16
N ALA A 355 -9.48 32.20 -12.98
CA ALA A 355 -10.82 32.75 -12.82
C ALA A 355 -11.53 32.16 -11.58
N ARG A 356 -11.53 30.83 -11.43
CA ARG A 356 -12.08 30.11 -10.26
C ARG A 356 -11.49 30.61 -8.94
N MET A 357 -10.16 30.74 -8.85
CA MET A 357 -9.49 31.23 -7.64
C MET A 357 -9.88 32.68 -7.31
N ARG A 358 -9.96 33.56 -8.32
CA ARG A 358 -10.44 34.95 -8.14
C ARG A 358 -11.89 34.99 -7.68
N ALA A 359 -12.78 34.21 -8.28
CA ALA A 359 -14.19 34.12 -7.90
C ALA A 359 -14.39 33.59 -6.47
N ALA A 360 -13.54 32.66 -6.03
CA ALA A 360 -13.53 32.15 -4.66
C ALA A 360 -12.91 33.11 -3.61
N GLY A 361 -12.61 34.36 -3.99
CA GLY A 361 -11.92 35.34 -3.13
C GLY A 361 -10.46 34.99 -2.80
N ARG A 362 -9.95 33.87 -3.33
CA ARG A 362 -8.58 33.40 -3.09
C ARG A 362 -7.60 34.16 -3.98
N LYS A 363 -7.16 35.33 -3.53
CA LYS A 363 -5.93 35.94 -4.06
C LYS A 363 -4.79 34.95 -3.82
N LEU A 364 -4.17 34.49 -4.91
CA LEU A 364 -2.91 33.74 -4.86
C LEU A 364 -1.78 34.72 -4.48
N ASP A 365 -1.68 35.02 -3.19
CA ASP A 365 -0.47 35.65 -2.65
C ASP A 365 0.70 34.69 -2.86
N GLY A 366 1.67 35.11 -3.68
CA GLY A 366 2.88 34.32 -3.95
C GLY A 366 3.64 33.97 -2.67
N ARG A 367 3.60 34.84 -1.65
CA ARG A 367 4.21 34.60 -0.34
C ARG A 367 3.47 33.54 0.46
N ALA A 368 2.15 33.44 0.34
CA ALA A 368 1.36 32.37 0.94
C ALA A 368 1.60 31.01 0.24
N VAL A 369 1.74 31.01 -1.09
CA VAL A 369 2.10 29.81 -1.86
C VAL A 369 3.49 29.32 -1.48
N LEU A 370 4.50 30.21 -1.44
CA LEU A 370 5.86 29.86 -1.05
C LEU A 370 5.92 29.27 0.36
N LYS A 371 5.25 29.88 1.35
CA LYS A 371 5.13 29.33 2.72
C LYS A 371 4.52 27.93 2.76
N LEU A 372 3.57 27.61 1.89
CA LEU A 372 2.98 26.27 1.79
C LEU A 372 3.95 25.25 1.17
N ILE A 373 4.81 25.68 0.25
CA ILE A 373 5.87 24.88 -0.36
C ILE A 373 6.99 24.61 0.65
N GLU A 374 7.53 25.66 1.29
CA GLU A 374 8.52 25.56 2.36
C GLU A 374 8.07 24.62 3.49
N ALA A 375 6.81 24.73 3.92
CA ALA A 375 6.23 23.88 4.96
C ALA A 375 5.97 22.42 4.52
N ALA A 376 5.99 22.14 3.22
CA ALA A 376 5.88 20.79 2.66
C ALA A 376 7.25 20.14 2.42
N LEU A 377 8.31 20.94 2.24
CA LEU A 377 9.65 20.43 1.95
C LEU A 377 10.32 19.81 3.20
N PRO A 378 11.10 18.71 3.04
CA PRO A 378 11.84 18.10 4.13
C PRO A 378 12.85 19.05 4.79
N LYS A 379 12.73 19.23 6.12
CA LYS A 379 13.64 20.07 6.93
C LYS A 379 15.12 19.62 6.94
N GLY A 380 15.43 18.42 6.46
CA GLY A 380 16.78 17.87 6.36
C GLY A 380 17.46 18.05 4.99
N LEU A 381 16.79 18.66 4.00
CA LEU A 381 17.46 19.02 2.73
C LEU A 381 18.47 20.14 2.96
N GLU A 382 19.55 20.16 2.18
CA GLU A 382 20.44 21.31 2.12
C GLU A 382 19.69 22.59 1.71
N ARG A 383 20.14 23.76 2.18
CA ARG A 383 19.43 25.01 1.97
C ARG A 383 19.33 25.40 0.49
N ALA A 384 20.44 25.38 -0.26
CA ALA A 384 20.46 25.73 -1.68
C ALA A 384 19.46 24.86 -2.47
N LEU A 385 19.63 23.54 -2.41
CA LEU A 385 18.73 22.58 -3.04
C LEU A 385 17.26 22.71 -2.59
N ARG A 386 17.00 23.10 -1.35
CA ARG A 386 15.62 23.36 -0.88
C ARG A 386 15.03 24.60 -1.55
N ASP A 387 15.81 25.66 -1.68
CA ASP A 387 15.40 26.92 -2.28
C ASP A 387 15.17 26.74 -3.80
N ASP A 388 16.02 25.97 -4.49
CA ASP A 388 15.84 25.56 -5.90
C ASP A 388 14.54 24.75 -6.12
N VAL A 389 14.35 23.69 -5.33
CA VAL A 389 13.15 22.84 -5.39
C VAL A 389 11.89 23.63 -5.01
N ALA A 390 12.00 24.63 -4.13
CA ALA A 390 10.90 25.53 -3.81
C ALA A 390 10.54 26.43 -5.00
N GLY A 391 11.55 26.96 -5.70
CA GLY A 391 11.40 27.74 -6.93
C GLY A 391 10.72 26.94 -8.05
N GLU A 392 11.17 25.71 -8.34
CA GLU A 392 10.53 24.82 -9.31
C GLU A 392 9.05 24.56 -8.97
N LEU A 393 8.75 24.25 -7.71
CA LEU A 393 7.39 24.01 -7.25
C LEU A 393 6.53 25.27 -7.34
N GLN A 394 7.08 26.45 -7.05
CA GLN A 394 6.37 27.71 -7.13
C GLN A 394 6.03 28.05 -8.59
N LEU A 395 6.99 27.90 -9.51
CA LEU A 395 6.78 28.06 -10.95
C LEU A 395 5.68 27.09 -11.44
N ALA A 396 5.78 25.81 -11.11
CA ALA A 396 4.79 24.82 -11.49
C ALA A 396 3.39 25.10 -10.92
N VAL A 397 3.26 25.73 -9.75
CA VAL A 397 1.97 26.19 -9.21
C VAL A 397 1.47 27.46 -9.92
N MET A 398 2.33 28.44 -10.18
CA MET A 398 1.97 29.69 -10.88
C MET A 398 1.56 29.44 -12.35
N GLU A 399 2.19 28.47 -12.99
CA GLU A 399 1.83 27.93 -14.30
C GLU A 399 0.62 26.98 -14.24
N GLY A 400 0.07 26.65 -13.07
CA GLY A 400 -1.05 25.71 -12.94
C GLY A 400 -0.73 24.28 -13.37
N ARG A 401 0.55 23.90 -13.52
CA ARG A 401 1.00 22.49 -13.63
C ARG A 401 0.67 21.73 -12.34
N ILE A 402 0.69 22.40 -11.19
CA ILE A 402 0.33 21.85 -9.87
C ILE A 402 -0.76 22.73 -9.24
N GLU A 403 -1.77 22.13 -8.61
CA GLU A 403 -2.74 22.86 -7.76
C GLU A 403 -2.22 22.94 -6.32
N VAL A 404 -2.53 24.03 -5.59
CA VAL A 404 -1.95 24.32 -4.26
C VAL A 404 -2.19 23.17 -3.26
N GLU A 405 -3.37 22.56 -3.34
CA GLU A 405 -3.78 21.40 -2.55
C GLU A 405 -2.89 20.15 -2.79
N GLN A 406 -2.17 20.09 -3.91
CA GLN A 406 -1.33 18.96 -4.30
C GLN A 406 0.14 19.08 -3.89
N ILE A 407 0.61 20.26 -3.45
CA ILE A 407 2.03 20.52 -3.16
C ILE A 407 2.66 19.39 -2.32
N ARG A 408 1.95 18.92 -1.29
CA ARG A 408 2.41 17.84 -0.40
C ARG A 408 2.54 16.46 -1.05
N SER A 409 1.72 16.13 -2.06
CA SER A 409 1.78 14.82 -2.72
C SER A 409 2.83 14.77 -3.83
N VAL A 410 3.10 15.90 -4.47
CA VAL A 410 4.11 16.03 -5.55
C VAL A 410 5.49 16.42 -5.05
N VAL A 411 5.62 17.03 -3.86
CA VAL A 411 6.91 17.47 -3.28
C VAL A 411 8.00 16.40 -3.40
N ARG A 412 7.68 15.13 -3.14
CA ARG A 412 8.66 14.04 -3.19
C ARG A 412 9.26 13.84 -4.58
N SER A 413 8.50 13.99 -5.66
CA SER A 413 9.04 13.84 -7.01
C SER A 413 9.94 15.01 -7.42
N PHE A 414 9.62 16.23 -6.96
CA PHE A 414 10.47 17.40 -7.18
C PHE A 414 11.77 17.31 -6.37
N VAL A 415 11.68 16.93 -5.09
CA VAL A 415 12.86 16.66 -4.25
C VAL A 415 13.73 15.55 -4.84
N SER A 416 13.14 14.45 -5.34
CA SER A 416 13.91 13.39 -6.00
C SER A 416 14.52 13.80 -7.34
N ARG A 417 13.90 14.73 -8.08
CA ARG A 417 14.49 15.29 -9.30
C ARG A 417 15.64 16.23 -8.95
N GLY A 418 15.39 17.25 -8.11
CA GLY A 418 16.44 18.18 -7.68
C GLY A 418 17.62 17.48 -7.01
N LEU A 419 17.40 16.43 -6.21
CA LEU A 419 18.50 15.58 -5.71
C LEU A 419 19.23 14.84 -6.83
N ALA A 420 18.52 14.32 -7.83
CA ALA A 420 19.17 13.67 -8.97
C ALA A 420 20.02 14.66 -9.77
N ASP A 421 19.52 15.87 -10.02
CA ASP A 421 20.22 16.91 -10.79
C ASP A 421 21.41 17.51 -10.01
N TRP A 422 21.23 17.73 -8.68
CA TRP A 422 22.25 18.30 -7.78
C TRP A 422 23.31 17.30 -7.33
N GLN A 423 22.97 16.01 -7.17
CA GLN A 423 23.94 14.94 -6.85
C GLN A 423 24.52 14.27 -8.10
N ASN A 424 24.13 14.68 -9.31
CA ASN A 424 24.73 14.12 -10.51
C ASN A 424 26.19 14.55 -10.59
N GLN A 425 27.12 13.60 -10.72
CA GLN A 425 28.53 13.88 -11.00
C GLN A 425 28.70 14.59 -12.36
N TYR A 426 27.67 14.55 -13.19
CA TYR A 426 27.50 15.27 -14.46
C TYR A 426 26.43 16.38 -14.38
N GLY A 427 26.16 16.93 -13.19
CA GLY A 427 25.31 18.12 -13.01
C GLY A 427 25.96 19.38 -13.60
N PRO A 428 25.29 20.55 -13.49
CA PRO A 428 25.88 21.82 -13.91
C PRO A 428 27.08 22.18 -13.02
N ARG A 429 28.27 21.73 -13.43
CA ARG A 429 29.57 22.10 -12.87
C ARG A 429 29.93 23.51 -13.32
N SER A 430 30.65 24.28 -12.48
CA SER A 430 31.13 25.59 -12.92
C SER A 430 32.16 25.41 -14.03
N LEU A 431 32.21 26.32 -14.99
CA LEU A 431 33.30 26.36 -15.95
C LEU A 431 34.64 26.60 -15.24
N ASP A 432 34.64 27.35 -14.13
CA ASP A 432 35.82 27.57 -13.28
C ASP A 432 36.20 26.34 -12.42
N GLU A 433 35.42 25.25 -12.45
CA GLU A 433 35.69 24.09 -11.61
C GLU A 433 36.93 23.34 -12.11
N LYS A 434 37.92 23.19 -11.23
CA LYS A 434 39.21 22.57 -11.54
C LYS A 434 39.05 21.09 -11.90
N LEU A 435 39.66 20.68 -13.01
CA LEU A 435 39.61 19.32 -13.54
C LEU A 435 40.54 18.35 -12.79
N SER A 436 41.64 18.84 -12.23
CA SER A 436 42.60 18.07 -11.43
C SER A 436 42.96 18.78 -10.12
N ALA A 437 43.53 18.04 -9.17
CA ALA A 437 43.97 18.59 -7.87
C ALA A 437 45.08 19.65 -8.03
N ASP A 438 45.90 19.49 -9.06
CA ASP A 438 46.98 20.42 -9.46
C ASP A 438 46.43 21.79 -9.89
N GLY A 439 45.16 21.82 -10.32
CA GLY A 439 44.39 23.06 -10.47
C GLY A 439 44.79 23.96 -11.64
N ASN A 440 45.57 23.44 -12.58
CA ASN A 440 46.06 24.13 -13.79
C ASN A 440 45.08 24.09 -14.98
N ARG A 441 43.95 23.37 -14.85
CA ARG A 441 42.89 23.33 -15.86
C ARG A 441 41.51 23.35 -15.20
N THR A 442 40.59 24.04 -15.83
CA THR A 442 39.19 24.24 -15.49
C THR A 442 38.30 23.56 -16.54
N LEU A 443 37.00 23.42 -16.28
CA LEU A 443 36.05 22.92 -17.27
C LEU A 443 35.85 23.88 -18.45
N GLY A 444 36.10 25.18 -18.25
CA GLY A 444 36.10 26.18 -19.32
C GLY A 444 37.17 25.89 -20.38
N ASP A 445 38.35 25.41 -19.97
CA ASP A 445 39.46 25.07 -20.88
C ASP A 445 39.18 23.84 -21.77
N MET A 446 38.05 23.14 -21.55
CA MET A 446 37.56 22.06 -22.41
C MET A 446 36.49 22.49 -23.41
N ILE A 447 36.04 23.74 -23.38
CA ILE A 447 35.16 24.29 -24.41
C ILE A 447 36.05 24.75 -25.56
N GLU A 448 36.04 24.00 -26.66
CA GLU A 448 36.69 24.40 -27.91
C GLU A 448 36.10 25.71 -28.41
N ASP A 449 36.84 26.80 -28.24
CA ASP A 449 36.53 28.06 -28.90
C ASP A 449 36.90 27.97 -30.39
N ALA A 450 35.87 27.77 -31.22
CA ALA A 450 35.98 27.72 -32.67
C ALA A 450 36.58 29.00 -33.27
N THR A 451 36.49 30.16 -32.58
CA THR A 451 37.17 31.39 -33.04
C THR A 451 38.66 31.42 -32.69
N SER A 452 39.09 30.79 -31.59
CA SER A 452 40.51 30.60 -31.27
C SER A 452 41.22 29.64 -32.24
N ALA A 453 40.54 28.56 -32.66
CA ALA A 453 41.10 27.61 -33.63
C ALA A 453 41.40 28.27 -34.99
N HIS A 454 40.46 29.10 -35.49
CA HIS A 454 40.61 29.81 -36.75
C HIS A 454 41.82 30.76 -36.78
N HIS A 455 42.14 31.37 -35.63
CA HIS A 455 43.26 32.31 -35.51
C HIS A 455 44.63 31.63 -35.53
N LEU A 456 44.72 30.35 -35.13
CA LEU A 456 45.94 29.55 -35.19
C LEU A 456 46.21 29.01 -36.61
N GLU A 457 45.16 28.71 -37.37
CA GLU A 457 45.29 28.31 -38.77
C GLU A 457 45.81 29.46 -39.65
N GLU A 458 45.39 30.72 -39.42
CA GLU A 458 45.94 31.87 -40.16
C GLU A 458 47.42 32.13 -39.87
N ILE A 459 47.87 31.99 -38.61
CA ILE A 459 49.28 32.19 -38.24
C ILE A 459 50.18 31.11 -38.90
N SER A 460 49.69 29.88 -39.03
CA SER A 460 50.45 28.76 -39.62
C SER A 460 50.71 28.89 -41.13
N ILE A 461 50.07 29.82 -41.85
CA ILE A 461 50.18 29.95 -43.32
C ILE A 461 51.24 30.99 -43.72
N GLY A 462 51.76 31.80 -42.78
CA GLY A 462 52.66 32.93 -43.08
C GLY A 462 54.17 32.69 -42.96
N GLU A 463 54.65 31.60 -42.35
CA GLU A 463 56.06 31.46 -41.95
C GLU A 463 56.96 30.64 -42.92
N HIS A 464 56.55 30.47 -44.19
CA HIS A 464 57.34 29.74 -45.20
C HIS A 464 57.49 30.48 -46.55
N GLU A 465 57.83 31.77 -46.50
CA GLU A 465 58.46 32.50 -47.61
C GLU A 465 59.62 33.39 -47.12
N GLU A 466 60.77 32.77 -46.79
CA GLU A 466 62.15 33.26 -47.08
C GLU A 466 63.22 32.20 -46.72
#